data_AF-A0A373DMV4-F1
#
_entry.id   AF-A0A373DMV4-F1
#
_cell.length_a   1.000
_cell.length_b   1.000
_cell.length_c   1.000
_cell.angle_alpha   90.00
_cell.angle_beta   90.00
_cell.angle_gamma   90.00
#
_symmetry.space_group_name_H-M   'P 1'
#
loop_
_entity.id
_entity.type
_entity.pdbx_description
1 polymer ?
#
loop_
_entity_poly.entity_id
_entity_poly.type
_entity_poly.pdbx_seq_one_letter_code
_entity_poly.pdbx_strand_id
1 'polypeptide(L)'
;MSAHDDIERAAIERDRDLAWELYDVRPEHPRIPELAQSVLAREPTFTGMIILTALHREACGEVEEARRLLQDLMGRRDRQYLNVLKKLRDLEFSDENYAEALRLAEMVLREHPEADWMDRMDYGSALIFTGDPGGGWRVIDEAVESTARVDPEQYAMALGQRATRLLASGAPPERFLPAAEEALAADPSDPILATTLAYAYLYHYRAEEAEGLFRRVLREDPTDEVAQGGMIVARAFLDPIERGVRTMDDHRRAGTGEMAWRTLRDQMFGTGLVEALVALDAVMPEALAASLRPPLDRETARDSGGEWRVLAWHDGQEPGTGALWGAGDSFRLMTAAEIGEMDEAIERDRGAWSQWDEEEYYTQIFTDDAGAYLIEGRGGRLIRRARGEADREVAPSLADRLWDRVVALGGEDPRPGRP
;
A
#
# COMPACT_ATOMS: atom_id res chain seq x y z
N MET A 1 -2.99 -26.81 -52.27
CA MET A 1 -2.11 -26.87 -51.08
C MET A 1 -1.06 -27.91 -51.34
N SER A 2 0.20 -27.49 -51.39
CA SER A 2 1.36 -28.35 -51.60
C SER A 2 1.77 -28.98 -50.27
N ALA A 3 2.36 -30.18 -50.26
CA ALA A 3 2.91 -30.81 -49.06
C ALA A 3 3.96 -29.95 -48.33
N HIS A 4 4.55 -28.97 -49.03
CA HIS A 4 5.44 -27.96 -48.46
C HIS A 4 4.71 -26.95 -47.56
N ASP A 5 3.51 -26.51 -47.98
CA ASP A 5 2.69 -25.55 -47.24
C ASP A 5 2.21 -26.15 -45.90
N ASP A 6 1.94 -27.46 -45.88
CA ASP A 6 1.49 -28.18 -44.68
C ASP A 6 2.63 -28.37 -43.66
N ILE A 7 3.87 -28.58 -44.13
CA ILE A 7 5.06 -28.68 -43.26
C ILE A 7 5.38 -27.31 -42.64
N GLU A 8 5.31 -26.24 -43.42
CA GLU A 8 5.59 -24.88 -42.95
C GLU A 8 4.55 -24.43 -41.92
N ARG A 9 3.27 -24.70 -42.15
CA ARG A 9 2.20 -24.44 -41.18
C ARG A 9 2.42 -25.19 -39.86
N ALA A 10 2.75 -26.48 -39.93
CA ALA A 10 2.99 -27.29 -38.74
C ALA A 10 4.22 -26.81 -37.93
N ALA A 11 5.21 -26.23 -38.60
CA ALA A 11 6.37 -25.62 -37.93
C ALA A 11 5.98 -24.32 -37.21
N ILE A 12 5.18 -23.45 -37.84
CA ILE A 12 4.65 -22.22 -37.24
C ILE A 12 3.81 -22.53 -36.00
N GLU A 13 2.89 -23.49 -36.10
CA GLU A 13 2.04 -23.92 -34.98
C GLU A 13 2.87 -24.44 -33.81
N ARG A 14 3.86 -25.30 -34.08
CA ARG A 14 4.75 -25.83 -33.05
C ARG A 14 5.55 -24.75 -32.33
N ASP A 15 6.18 -23.83 -33.09
CA ASP A 15 7.00 -22.77 -32.49
C ASP A 15 6.13 -21.81 -31.68
N ARG A 16 4.93 -21.48 -32.19
CA ARG A 16 3.93 -20.66 -31.48
C ARG A 16 3.50 -21.30 -30.16
N ASP A 17 3.08 -22.56 -30.20
CA ASP A 17 2.52 -23.25 -29.03
C ASP A 17 3.60 -23.43 -27.96
N LEU A 18 4.81 -23.84 -28.36
CA LEU A 18 5.94 -23.93 -27.44
C LEU A 18 6.31 -22.57 -26.82
N ALA A 19 6.21 -21.47 -27.58
CA ALA A 19 6.52 -20.14 -27.04
C ALA A 19 5.52 -19.72 -25.96
N TRP A 20 4.22 -20.00 -26.15
CA TRP A 20 3.19 -19.76 -25.14
C TRP A 20 3.33 -20.69 -23.93
N GLU A 21 3.55 -21.98 -24.14
CA GLU A 21 3.79 -22.94 -23.04
C GLU A 21 5.01 -22.54 -22.20
N LEU A 22 6.08 -22.06 -22.84
CA LEU A 22 7.25 -21.54 -22.13
C LEU A 22 6.91 -20.29 -21.33
N TYR A 23 6.13 -19.37 -21.90
CA TYR A 23 5.72 -18.16 -21.21
C TYR A 23 4.86 -18.46 -19.98
N ASP A 24 3.90 -19.38 -20.09
CA ASP A 24 3.02 -19.76 -18.97
C ASP A 24 3.80 -20.35 -17.78
N VAL A 25 4.95 -20.99 -18.03
CA VAL A 25 5.79 -21.62 -16.99
C VAL A 25 6.92 -20.71 -16.52
N ARG A 26 7.54 -19.96 -17.45
CA ARG A 26 8.68 -19.09 -17.20
C ARG A 26 8.70 -17.93 -18.20
N PRO A 27 8.00 -16.82 -17.91
CA PRO A 27 7.87 -15.65 -18.79
C PRO A 27 9.19 -15.09 -19.31
N GLU A 28 10.28 -15.21 -18.55
CA GLU A 28 11.61 -14.67 -18.88
C GLU A 28 12.48 -15.69 -19.65
N HIS A 29 11.91 -16.82 -20.10
CA HIS A 29 12.69 -17.88 -20.73
C HIS A 29 13.32 -17.39 -22.06
N PRO A 30 14.66 -17.51 -22.24
CA PRO A 30 15.38 -16.87 -23.36
C PRO A 30 15.02 -17.42 -24.75
N ARG A 31 14.40 -18.61 -24.83
CA ARG A 31 13.91 -19.18 -26.10
C ARG A 31 12.62 -18.55 -26.61
N ILE A 32 11.86 -17.85 -25.77
CA ILE A 32 10.60 -17.20 -26.19
C ILE A 32 10.84 -16.23 -27.36
N PRO A 33 11.80 -15.28 -27.29
CA PRO A 33 12.05 -14.38 -28.41
C PRO A 33 12.56 -15.10 -29.67
N GLU A 34 13.34 -16.19 -29.53
CA GLU A 34 13.80 -16.99 -30.67
C GLU A 34 12.63 -17.65 -31.42
N LEU A 35 11.69 -18.25 -30.67
CA LEU A 35 10.50 -18.90 -31.22
C LEU A 35 9.53 -17.88 -31.82
N ALA A 36 9.30 -16.75 -31.14
CA ALA A 36 8.48 -15.66 -31.65
C ALA A 36 9.07 -15.08 -32.95
N GLN A 37 10.39 -14.85 -33.00
CA GLN A 37 11.07 -14.39 -34.22
C GLN A 37 11.00 -15.41 -35.35
N SER A 38 11.12 -16.71 -35.04
CA SER A 38 10.93 -17.80 -36.00
C SER A 38 9.55 -17.68 -36.66
N VAL A 39 8.49 -17.56 -35.86
CA VAL A 39 7.12 -17.39 -36.39
C VAL A 39 6.99 -16.07 -37.17
N LEU A 40 7.46 -14.95 -36.64
CA LEU A 40 7.34 -13.63 -37.27
C LEU A 40 8.15 -13.49 -38.57
N ALA A 41 9.25 -14.24 -38.73
CA ALA A 41 9.99 -14.29 -40.00
C ALA A 41 9.16 -14.91 -41.13
N ARG A 42 8.22 -15.80 -40.80
CA ARG A 42 7.32 -16.48 -41.75
C ARG A 42 5.98 -15.74 -41.87
N GLU A 43 5.48 -15.20 -40.76
CA GLU A 43 4.23 -14.42 -40.68
C GLU A 43 4.45 -13.09 -39.91
N PRO A 44 4.98 -12.04 -40.56
CA PRO A 44 5.38 -10.79 -39.89
C PRO A 44 4.24 -10.01 -39.22
N THR A 45 3.01 -10.25 -39.64
CA THR A 45 1.80 -9.61 -39.10
C THR A 45 1.09 -10.47 -38.06
N PHE A 46 1.72 -11.56 -37.57
CA PHE A 46 1.10 -12.45 -36.60
C PHE A 46 1.02 -11.79 -35.21
N THR A 47 -0.04 -11.01 -35.00
CA THR A 47 -0.25 -10.15 -33.82
C THR A 47 -0.06 -10.89 -32.49
N GLY A 48 -0.45 -12.18 -32.40
CA GLY A 48 -0.26 -12.97 -31.19
C GLY A 48 1.21 -13.15 -30.78
N MET A 49 2.15 -13.25 -31.72
CA MET A 49 3.58 -13.36 -31.41
C MET A 49 4.21 -12.02 -31.09
N ILE A 50 3.67 -10.93 -31.63
CA ILE A 50 4.11 -9.57 -31.25
C ILE A 50 3.65 -9.28 -29.81
N ILE A 51 2.42 -9.65 -29.44
CA ILE A 51 1.92 -9.57 -28.06
C ILE A 51 2.78 -10.42 -27.13
N LEU A 52 3.04 -11.69 -27.48
CA LEU A 52 3.90 -12.56 -26.67
C LEU A 52 5.30 -11.95 -26.46
N THR A 53 5.87 -11.35 -27.52
CA THR A 53 7.16 -10.65 -27.41
C THR A 53 7.07 -9.48 -26.44
N ALA A 54 6.01 -8.67 -26.49
CA ALA A 54 5.81 -7.57 -25.54
C ALA A 54 5.69 -8.07 -24.10
N LEU A 55 4.89 -9.12 -23.85
CA LEU A 55 4.74 -9.72 -22.52
C LEU A 55 6.04 -10.30 -21.98
N HIS A 56 6.84 -10.96 -22.83
CA HIS A 56 8.17 -11.43 -22.45
C HIS A 56 9.13 -10.28 -22.10
N ARG A 57 9.05 -9.16 -22.83
CA ARG A 57 9.87 -7.96 -22.57
C ARG A 57 9.50 -7.33 -21.24
N GLU A 58 8.20 -7.19 -20.97
CA GLU A 58 7.68 -6.76 -19.67
C GLU A 58 8.21 -7.65 -18.54
N ALA A 59 8.10 -8.97 -18.66
CA ALA A 59 8.62 -9.90 -17.65
C ALA A 59 10.15 -9.81 -17.45
N CYS A 60 10.90 -9.44 -18.49
CA CYS A 60 12.33 -9.16 -18.40
C CYS A 60 12.66 -7.76 -17.83
N GLY A 61 11.67 -6.93 -17.49
CA GLY A 61 11.84 -5.55 -17.05
C GLY A 61 12.12 -4.55 -18.20
N GLU A 62 11.97 -4.97 -19.46
CA GLU A 62 12.14 -4.13 -20.65
C GLU A 62 10.81 -3.41 -21.01
N VAL A 63 10.27 -2.66 -20.05
CA VAL A 63 8.93 -2.04 -20.10
C VAL A 63 8.75 -1.12 -21.32
N GLU A 64 9.73 -0.27 -21.62
CA GLU A 64 9.66 0.65 -22.78
C GLU A 64 9.54 -0.08 -24.11
N GLU A 65 10.22 -1.22 -24.27
CA GLU A 65 10.15 -2.01 -25.49
C GLU A 65 8.81 -2.75 -25.59
N ALA A 66 8.29 -3.27 -24.46
CA ALA A 66 6.94 -3.84 -24.40
C ALA A 66 5.87 -2.80 -24.79
N ARG A 67 5.96 -1.59 -24.21
CA ARG A 67 5.10 -0.44 -24.53
C ARG A 67 5.14 -0.11 -26.01
N ARG A 68 6.34 0.04 -26.59
CA ARG A 68 6.52 0.35 -28.01
C ARG A 68 5.85 -0.69 -28.91
N LEU A 69 6.03 -1.97 -28.62
CA LEU A 69 5.41 -3.06 -29.40
C LEU A 69 3.88 -3.02 -29.34
N LEU A 70 3.30 -2.78 -28.16
CA LEU A 70 1.84 -2.69 -27.98
C LEU A 70 1.26 -1.43 -28.65
N GLN A 71 1.94 -0.29 -28.57
CA GLN A 71 1.54 0.94 -29.26
C GLN A 71 1.56 0.78 -30.79
N ASP A 72 2.58 0.12 -31.34
CA ASP A 72 2.68 -0.21 -32.76
C ASP A 72 1.50 -1.10 -33.22
N LEU A 73 1.08 -2.05 -32.39
CA LEU A 73 -0.08 -2.91 -32.65
C LEU A 73 -1.40 -2.14 -32.56
N MET A 74 -1.54 -1.25 -31.58
CA MET A 74 -2.74 -0.43 -31.39
C MET A 74 -3.04 0.40 -32.64
N GLY A 75 -2.01 0.91 -33.32
CA GLY A 75 -2.14 1.67 -34.56
C GLY A 75 -2.77 0.88 -35.74
N ARG A 76 -2.76 -0.45 -35.71
CA ARG A 76 -3.28 -1.31 -36.80
C ARG A 76 -4.80 -1.44 -36.80
N ARG A 77 -5.45 -1.23 -35.65
CA ARG A 77 -6.91 -1.38 -35.45
C ARG A 77 -7.49 -2.68 -36.05
N ASP A 78 -6.78 -3.78 -35.89
CA ASP A 78 -7.24 -5.10 -36.34
C ASP A 78 -8.17 -5.77 -35.31
N ARG A 79 -8.52 -7.04 -35.53
CA ARG A 79 -9.37 -7.83 -34.62
C ARG A 79 -8.79 -8.02 -33.20
N GLN A 80 -7.50 -7.75 -32.98
CA GLN A 80 -6.83 -7.84 -31.68
C GLN A 80 -6.76 -6.49 -30.98
N TYR A 81 -7.24 -5.40 -31.61
CA TYR A 81 -7.16 -4.04 -31.07
C TYR A 81 -7.62 -3.93 -29.61
N LEU A 82 -8.77 -4.53 -29.25
CA LEU A 82 -9.26 -4.51 -27.87
C LEU A 82 -8.32 -5.23 -26.90
N ASN A 83 -7.79 -6.40 -27.28
CA ASN A 83 -6.83 -7.14 -26.45
C ASN A 83 -5.53 -6.34 -26.26
N VAL A 84 -5.06 -5.67 -27.31
CA VAL A 84 -3.88 -4.80 -27.24
C VAL A 84 -4.13 -3.60 -26.32
N LEU A 85 -5.31 -2.98 -26.37
CA LEU A 85 -5.69 -1.91 -25.44
C LEU A 85 -5.66 -2.39 -23.98
N LYS A 86 -6.24 -3.57 -23.70
CA LYS A 86 -6.22 -4.16 -22.36
C LYS A 86 -4.78 -4.43 -21.89
N LYS A 87 -3.94 -5.05 -22.73
CA LYS A 87 -2.54 -5.31 -22.38
C LYS A 87 -1.72 -4.04 -22.16
N LEU A 88 -1.93 -3.02 -22.99
CA LEU A 88 -1.26 -1.74 -22.77
C LEU A 88 -1.77 -1.06 -21.50
N ARG A 89 -3.08 -1.09 -21.21
CA ARG A 89 -3.64 -0.58 -19.94
C ARG A 89 -2.99 -1.27 -18.74
N ASP A 90 -2.90 -2.60 -18.78
CA ASP A 90 -2.33 -3.39 -17.68
C ASP A 90 -0.84 -3.06 -17.50
N LEU A 91 -0.07 -2.95 -18.60
CA LEU A 91 1.34 -2.55 -18.58
C LEU A 91 1.53 -1.16 -17.96
N GLU A 92 0.76 -0.16 -18.42
CA GLU A 92 0.87 1.21 -17.91
C GLU A 92 0.43 1.30 -16.44
N PHE A 93 -0.50 0.46 -16.00
CA PHE A 93 -0.88 0.37 -14.59
C PHE A 93 0.25 -0.23 -13.75
N SER A 94 0.89 -1.30 -14.22
CA SER A 94 2.02 -1.94 -13.55
C SER A 94 3.28 -1.08 -13.52
N ASP A 95 3.47 -0.20 -14.51
CA ASP A 95 4.55 0.80 -14.56
C ASP A 95 4.18 2.12 -13.84
N GLU A 96 3.09 2.10 -13.04
CA GLU A 96 2.60 3.25 -12.26
C GLU A 96 2.24 4.50 -13.08
N ASN A 97 2.12 4.36 -14.40
CA ASN A 97 1.62 5.39 -15.31
C ASN A 97 0.08 5.42 -15.30
N TYR A 98 -0.48 5.69 -14.13
CA TYR A 98 -1.91 5.57 -13.86
C TYR A 98 -2.78 6.49 -14.74
N ALA A 99 -2.25 7.66 -15.14
CA ALA A 99 -2.95 8.58 -16.04
C ALA A 99 -3.17 7.97 -17.43
N GLU A 100 -2.15 7.29 -17.97
CA GLU A 100 -2.27 6.60 -19.25
C GLU A 100 -3.11 5.32 -19.12
N ALA A 101 -2.93 4.57 -18.02
CA ALA A 101 -3.78 3.43 -17.72
C ALA A 101 -5.27 3.82 -17.67
N LEU A 102 -5.60 4.96 -17.05
CA LEU A 102 -6.97 5.49 -17.03
C LEU A 102 -7.48 5.80 -18.44
N ARG A 103 -6.68 6.52 -19.25
CA ARG A 103 -7.02 6.85 -20.64
C ARG A 103 -7.31 5.60 -21.46
N LEU A 104 -6.50 4.55 -21.28
CA LEU A 104 -6.66 3.27 -21.97
C LEU A 104 -7.86 2.49 -21.46
N ALA A 105 -8.13 2.50 -20.15
CA ALA A 105 -9.32 1.88 -19.57
C ALA A 105 -10.61 2.52 -20.12
N GLU A 106 -10.66 3.85 -20.25
CA GLU A 106 -11.77 4.55 -20.92
C GLU A 106 -11.94 4.13 -22.38
N MET A 107 -10.83 3.90 -23.10
CA MET A 107 -10.89 3.38 -24.47
C MET A 107 -11.45 1.96 -24.52
N VAL A 108 -11.04 1.08 -23.61
CA VAL A 108 -11.57 -0.29 -23.51
C VAL A 108 -13.08 -0.26 -23.30
N LEU A 109 -13.59 0.54 -22.36
CA LEU A 109 -15.03 0.66 -22.09
C LEU A 109 -15.81 1.27 -23.27
N ARG A 110 -15.19 2.15 -24.06
CA ARG A 110 -15.81 2.75 -25.25
C ARG A 110 -15.92 1.76 -26.42
N GLU A 111 -14.87 0.97 -26.63
CA GLU A 111 -14.79 0.00 -27.72
C GLU A 111 -15.55 -1.29 -27.41
N HIS A 112 -15.76 -1.58 -26.12
CA HIS A 112 -16.54 -2.71 -25.64
C HIS A 112 -17.61 -2.23 -24.63
N PRO A 113 -18.76 -1.71 -25.08
CA PRO A 113 -19.83 -1.24 -24.18
C PRO A 113 -20.41 -2.35 -23.28
N GLU A 114 -20.30 -3.61 -23.72
CA GLU A 114 -20.58 -4.82 -22.94
C GLU A 114 -19.36 -5.32 -22.16
N ALA A 115 -18.41 -4.42 -21.86
CA ALA A 115 -17.25 -4.64 -20.99
C ALA A 115 -17.60 -5.59 -19.86
N ASP A 116 -16.75 -6.58 -19.64
CA ASP A 116 -16.93 -7.48 -18.51
C ASP A 116 -16.74 -6.71 -17.20
N TRP A 117 -17.05 -7.36 -16.09
CA TRP A 117 -16.91 -6.73 -14.79
C TRP A 117 -15.45 -6.42 -14.43
N MET A 118 -14.48 -7.15 -15.00
CA MET A 118 -13.06 -6.93 -14.76
C MET A 118 -12.60 -5.63 -15.40
N ASP A 119 -12.99 -5.36 -16.66
CA ASP A 119 -12.69 -4.10 -17.35
C ASP A 119 -13.21 -2.88 -16.57
N ARG A 120 -14.40 -3.00 -15.97
CA ARG A 120 -14.95 -1.95 -15.10
C ARG A 120 -14.14 -1.80 -13.81
N MET A 121 -13.72 -2.89 -13.20
CA MET A 121 -12.86 -2.84 -12.01
C MET A 121 -11.49 -2.23 -12.31
N ASP A 122 -10.88 -2.54 -13.46
CA ASP A 122 -9.61 -1.94 -13.88
C ASP A 122 -9.74 -0.43 -14.11
N TYR A 123 -10.84 0.02 -14.73
CA TYR A 123 -11.18 1.44 -14.80
C TYR A 123 -11.36 2.07 -13.41
N GLY A 124 -12.07 1.39 -12.51
CA GLY A 124 -12.20 1.79 -11.11
C GLY A 124 -10.85 1.91 -10.40
N SER A 125 -9.96 0.95 -10.58
CA SER A 125 -8.59 1.00 -10.05
C SER A 125 -7.82 2.20 -10.59
N ALA A 126 -7.84 2.44 -11.90
CA ALA A 126 -7.16 3.59 -12.50
C ALA A 126 -7.70 4.94 -12.00
N LEU A 127 -9.00 5.05 -11.72
CA LEU A 127 -9.59 6.24 -11.08
C LEU A 127 -9.03 6.49 -9.67
N ILE A 128 -8.83 5.43 -8.88
CA ILE A 128 -8.29 5.57 -7.51
C ILE A 128 -6.89 6.17 -7.53
N PHE A 129 -6.01 5.61 -8.37
CA PHE A 129 -4.61 6.01 -8.45
C PHE A 129 -4.35 7.28 -9.26
N THR A 130 -5.40 7.88 -9.84
CA THR A 130 -5.35 9.20 -10.49
C THR A 130 -6.02 10.30 -9.66
N GLY A 131 -6.43 9.99 -8.42
CA GLY A 131 -6.93 10.98 -7.45
C GLY A 131 -8.45 11.00 -7.22
N ASP A 132 -9.20 10.01 -7.74
CA ASP A 132 -10.62 9.82 -7.41
C ASP A 132 -10.89 8.45 -6.74
N PRO A 133 -10.39 8.24 -5.50
CA PRO A 133 -10.61 6.98 -4.77
C PRO A 133 -12.09 6.69 -4.55
N GLY A 134 -12.89 7.70 -4.20
CA GLY A 134 -14.32 7.53 -3.96
C GLY A 134 -15.10 7.14 -5.22
N GLY A 135 -14.75 7.70 -6.37
CA GLY A 135 -15.29 7.32 -7.67
C GLY A 135 -14.88 5.93 -8.10
N GLY A 136 -13.58 5.64 -8.04
CA GLY A 136 -13.07 4.35 -8.45
C GLY A 136 -13.59 3.19 -7.60
N TRP A 137 -13.68 3.35 -6.28
CA TRP A 137 -14.27 2.33 -5.44
C TRP A 137 -15.76 2.08 -5.70
N ARG A 138 -16.52 3.12 -6.07
CA ARG A 138 -17.95 2.99 -6.44
C ARG A 138 -18.10 2.17 -7.72
N VAL A 139 -17.26 2.43 -8.71
CA VAL A 139 -17.24 1.66 -9.97
C VAL A 139 -16.95 0.18 -9.69
N ILE A 140 -16.05 -0.14 -8.77
CA ILE A 140 -15.76 -1.52 -8.36
C ILE A 140 -16.99 -2.17 -7.73
N ASP A 141 -17.70 -1.48 -6.84
CA ASP A 141 -18.96 -1.99 -6.25
C ASP A 141 -20.02 -2.26 -7.35
N GLU A 142 -20.22 -1.30 -8.25
CA GLU A 142 -21.17 -1.42 -9.37
C GLU A 142 -20.83 -2.61 -10.30
N ALA A 143 -19.53 -2.90 -10.49
CA ALA A 143 -19.09 -4.05 -11.26
C ALA A 143 -19.48 -5.38 -10.59
N VAL A 144 -19.34 -5.50 -9.26
CA VAL A 144 -19.80 -6.66 -8.49
C VAL A 144 -21.33 -6.82 -8.57
N GLU A 145 -22.07 -5.73 -8.37
CA GLU A 145 -23.54 -5.74 -8.45
C GLU A 145 -24.04 -6.10 -9.86
N SER A 146 -23.33 -5.67 -10.90
CA SER A 146 -23.59 -6.08 -12.26
C SER A 146 -23.36 -7.57 -12.44
N THR A 147 -22.22 -8.09 -11.98
CA THR A 147 -21.84 -9.51 -12.06
C THR A 147 -22.89 -10.40 -11.41
N ALA A 148 -23.36 -10.04 -10.22
CA ALA A 148 -24.43 -10.78 -9.51
C ALA A 148 -25.71 -10.97 -10.37
N ARG A 149 -26.00 -10.01 -11.26
CA ARG A 149 -27.20 -10.01 -12.11
C ARG A 149 -26.98 -10.71 -13.44
N VAL A 150 -25.83 -10.52 -14.07
CA VAL A 150 -25.59 -10.92 -15.46
C VAL A 150 -24.72 -12.16 -15.61
N ASP A 151 -23.87 -12.45 -14.63
CA ASP A 151 -22.94 -13.58 -14.62
C ASP A 151 -22.74 -14.14 -13.19
N PRO A 152 -23.75 -14.82 -12.62
CA PRO A 152 -23.67 -15.32 -11.25
C PRO A 152 -22.55 -16.36 -11.01
N GLU A 153 -22.07 -17.02 -12.06
CA GLU A 153 -20.97 -17.98 -11.97
C GLU A 153 -19.64 -17.29 -11.60
N GLN A 154 -19.47 -16.05 -12.04
CA GLN A 154 -18.29 -15.23 -11.73
C GLN A 154 -18.46 -14.35 -10.48
N TYR A 155 -19.61 -14.40 -9.81
CA TYR A 155 -19.90 -13.51 -8.69
C TYR A 155 -18.91 -13.67 -7.53
N ALA A 156 -18.55 -14.92 -7.18
CA ALA A 156 -17.56 -15.19 -6.14
C ALA A 156 -16.18 -14.60 -6.48
N MET A 157 -15.76 -14.74 -7.74
CA MET A 157 -14.51 -14.15 -8.24
C MET A 157 -14.54 -12.62 -8.18
N ALA A 158 -15.66 -12.00 -8.55
CA ALA A 158 -15.83 -10.55 -8.48
C ALA A 158 -15.77 -10.03 -7.04
N LEU A 159 -16.33 -10.76 -6.06
CA LEU A 159 -16.19 -10.42 -4.64
C LEU A 159 -14.72 -10.43 -4.18
N GLY A 160 -13.98 -11.49 -4.53
CA GLY A 160 -12.53 -11.58 -4.25
C GLY A 160 -11.73 -10.43 -4.86
N GLN A 161 -12.01 -10.09 -6.12
CA GLN A 161 -11.35 -8.98 -6.81
C GLN A 161 -11.69 -7.61 -6.21
N ARG A 162 -12.95 -7.40 -5.78
CA ARG A 162 -13.33 -6.19 -5.03
C ARG A 162 -12.52 -6.05 -3.76
N ALA A 163 -12.44 -7.09 -2.93
CA ALA A 163 -11.68 -7.06 -1.68
C ALA A 163 -10.18 -6.82 -1.94
N THR A 164 -9.61 -7.49 -2.94
CA THR A 164 -8.20 -7.33 -3.35
C THR A 164 -7.89 -5.91 -3.79
N ARG A 165 -8.75 -5.29 -4.60
CA ARG A 165 -8.55 -3.92 -5.09
C ARG A 165 -8.75 -2.87 -4.00
N LEU A 166 -9.69 -3.11 -3.08
CA LEU A 166 -9.85 -2.26 -1.89
C LEU A 166 -8.59 -2.33 -1.01
N LEU A 167 -8.02 -3.51 -0.83
CA LEU A 167 -6.76 -3.69 -0.12
C LEU A 167 -5.61 -2.95 -0.81
N ALA A 168 -5.38 -3.23 -2.10
CA ALA A 168 -4.28 -2.64 -2.88
C ALA A 168 -4.37 -1.11 -2.99
N SER A 169 -5.57 -0.55 -2.93
CA SER A 169 -5.79 0.91 -2.96
C SER A 169 -5.75 1.57 -1.58
N GLY A 170 -5.47 0.83 -0.51
CA GLY A 170 -5.43 1.37 0.85
C GLY A 170 -6.80 1.84 1.35
N ALA A 171 -7.88 1.21 0.91
CA ALA A 171 -9.22 1.52 1.38
C ALA A 171 -9.31 1.42 2.92
N PRO A 172 -10.09 2.30 3.57
CA PRO A 172 -10.20 2.28 5.02
C PRO A 172 -10.87 0.98 5.51
N PRO A 173 -10.58 0.53 6.76
CA PRO A 173 -11.09 -0.72 7.31
C PRO A 173 -12.61 -0.86 7.22
N GLU A 174 -13.35 0.23 7.40
CA GLU A 174 -14.81 0.26 7.36
C GLU A 174 -15.37 -0.11 5.97
N ARG A 175 -14.56 0.09 4.93
CA ARG A 175 -14.89 -0.30 3.56
C ARG A 175 -14.34 -1.68 3.20
N PHE A 176 -13.12 -1.98 3.64
CA PHE A 176 -12.47 -3.26 3.35
C PHE A 176 -13.14 -4.44 4.05
N LEU A 177 -13.45 -4.31 5.36
CA LEU A 177 -13.97 -5.40 6.18
C LEU A 177 -15.20 -6.09 5.57
N PRO A 178 -16.31 -5.39 5.25
CA PRO A 178 -17.50 -6.06 4.72
C PRO A 178 -17.23 -6.72 3.35
N ALA A 179 -16.40 -6.10 2.50
CA ALA A 179 -16.05 -6.68 1.21
C ALA A 179 -15.22 -7.97 1.36
N ALA A 180 -14.28 -7.98 2.30
CA ALA A 180 -13.45 -9.15 2.59
C ALA A 180 -14.27 -10.27 3.26
N GLU A 181 -15.21 -9.96 4.16
CA GLU A 181 -16.13 -10.94 4.73
C GLU A 181 -16.99 -11.61 3.64
N GLU A 182 -17.56 -10.83 2.71
CA GLU A 182 -18.33 -11.34 1.57
C GLU A 182 -17.47 -12.22 0.66
N ALA A 183 -16.24 -11.78 0.35
CA ALA A 183 -15.30 -12.54 -0.47
C ALA A 183 -14.95 -13.89 0.18
N LEU A 184 -14.55 -13.91 1.46
CA LEU A 184 -14.19 -15.14 2.16
C LEU A 184 -15.38 -16.08 2.39
N ALA A 185 -16.59 -15.54 2.51
CA ALA A 185 -17.80 -16.35 2.59
C ALA A 185 -18.11 -17.05 1.26
N ALA A 186 -17.79 -16.41 0.13
CA ALA A 186 -17.97 -16.98 -1.21
C ALA A 186 -16.84 -17.94 -1.60
N ASP A 187 -15.59 -17.58 -1.31
CA ASP A 187 -14.40 -18.40 -1.53
C ASP A 187 -13.43 -18.25 -0.34
N PRO A 188 -13.32 -19.28 0.51
CA PRO A 188 -12.49 -19.21 1.72
C PRO A 188 -11.00 -19.41 1.43
N SER A 189 -10.56 -19.64 0.20
CA SER A 189 -9.22 -20.17 -0.12
C SER A 189 -8.09 -19.13 -0.21
N ASP A 190 -8.40 -17.82 -0.20
CA ASP A 190 -7.40 -16.77 -0.34
C ASP A 190 -6.71 -16.43 1.01
N PRO A 191 -5.42 -16.78 1.20
CA PRO A 191 -4.71 -16.53 2.45
C PRO A 191 -4.39 -15.04 2.67
N ILE A 192 -4.16 -14.25 1.61
CA ILE A 192 -3.84 -12.83 1.72
C ILE A 192 -5.09 -12.08 2.21
N LEU A 193 -6.25 -12.36 1.62
CA LEU A 193 -7.52 -11.78 2.09
C LEU A 193 -7.85 -12.27 3.50
N ALA A 194 -7.58 -13.53 3.84
CA ALA A 194 -7.81 -14.05 5.20
C ALA A 194 -6.97 -13.33 6.26
N THR A 195 -5.67 -13.18 6.02
CA THR A 195 -4.75 -12.48 6.93
C THR A 195 -5.14 -11.02 7.06
N THR A 196 -5.45 -10.34 5.96
CA THR A 196 -5.85 -8.92 5.98
C THR A 196 -7.20 -8.71 6.68
N LEU A 197 -8.18 -9.60 6.45
CA LEU A 197 -9.46 -9.57 7.17
C LEU A 197 -9.26 -9.74 8.68
N ALA A 198 -8.32 -10.59 9.11
CA ALA A 198 -7.99 -10.73 10.52
C ALA A 198 -7.45 -9.43 11.13
N TYR A 199 -6.62 -8.67 10.40
CA TYR A 199 -6.21 -7.32 10.85
C TYR A 199 -7.36 -6.32 10.87
N ALA A 200 -8.29 -6.39 9.90
CA ALA A 200 -9.51 -5.57 9.93
C ALA A 200 -10.39 -5.92 11.14
N TYR A 201 -10.46 -7.20 11.53
CA TYR A 201 -11.10 -7.60 12.78
C TYR A 201 -10.41 -7.00 14.01
N LEU A 202 -9.08 -6.97 14.06
CA LEU A 202 -8.36 -6.30 15.16
C LEU A 202 -8.69 -4.80 15.22
N TYR A 203 -8.78 -4.13 14.08
CA TYR A 203 -9.22 -2.73 14.00
C TYR A 203 -10.62 -2.52 14.59
N HIS A 204 -11.55 -3.44 14.32
CA HIS A 204 -12.90 -3.44 14.89
C HIS A 204 -13.00 -4.13 16.25
N TYR A 205 -11.88 -4.42 16.91
CA TYR A 205 -11.82 -5.02 18.24
C TYR A 205 -12.50 -6.40 18.34
N ARG A 206 -12.50 -7.14 17.23
CA ARG A 206 -12.99 -8.52 17.05
C ARG A 206 -11.84 -9.53 17.18
N ALA A 207 -11.13 -9.48 18.30
CA ALA A 207 -9.84 -10.16 18.46
C ALA A 207 -9.94 -11.70 18.45
N GLU A 208 -11.02 -12.30 18.97
CA GLU A 208 -11.19 -13.76 18.88
C GLU A 208 -11.35 -14.23 17.42
N GLU A 209 -12.07 -13.45 16.61
CA GLU A 209 -12.31 -13.76 15.19
C GLU A 209 -11.01 -13.60 14.38
N ALA A 210 -10.22 -12.56 14.68
CA ALA A 210 -8.89 -12.38 14.13
C ALA A 210 -7.97 -13.57 14.45
N GLU A 211 -7.90 -13.97 15.72
CA GLU A 211 -7.10 -15.11 16.17
C GLU A 211 -7.52 -16.42 15.46
N GLY A 212 -8.83 -16.62 15.28
CA GLY A 212 -9.39 -17.74 14.53
C GLY A 212 -8.89 -17.80 13.07
N LEU A 213 -8.89 -16.66 12.38
CA LEU A 213 -8.40 -16.53 11.01
C LEU A 213 -6.88 -16.72 10.91
N PHE A 214 -6.08 -16.06 11.74
CA PHE A 214 -4.62 -16.25 11.75
C PHE A 214 -4.25 -17.72 12.02
N ARG A 215 -4.93 -18.37 12.98
CA ARG A 215 -4.73 -19.80 13.25
C ARG A 215 -5.08 -20.68 12.06
N ARG A 216 -6.03 -20.26 11.21
CA ARG A 216 -6.36 -20.98 10.00
C ARG A 216 -5.24 -20.84 8.96
N VAL A 217 -4.81 -19.62 8.67
CA VAL A 217 -3.70 -19.36 7.73
C VAL A 217 -2.45 -20.13 8.16
N LEU A 218 -2.07 -20.04 9.44
CA LEU A 218 -0.90 -20.74 9.98
C LEU A 218 -1.00 -22.28 10.00
N ARG A 219 -2.21 -22.84 9.85
CA ARG A 219 -2.38 -24.29 9.65
C ARG A 219 -2.08 -24.71 8.21
N GLU A 220 -2.33 -23.82 7.26
CA GLU A 220 -2.10 -24.05 5.83
C GLU A 220 -0.64 -23.72 5.48
N ASP A 221 -0.12 -22.59 5.97
CA ASP A 221 1.28 -22.19 5.89
C ASP A 221 1.83 -21.73 7.26
N PRO A 222 2.54 -22.61 8.00
CA PRO A 222 3.15 -22.25 9.27
C PRO A 222 4.27 -21.20 9.17
N THR A 223 4.79 -20.92 7.98
CA THR A 223 5.89 -19.98 7.73
C THR A 223 5.42 -18.60 7.28
N ASP A 224 4.11 -18.36 7.16
CA ASP A 224 3.55 -17.05 6.85
C ASP A 224 3.89 -16.03 7.95
N GLU A 225 4.85 -15.16 7.66
CA GLU A 225 5.37 -14.17 8.61
C GLU A 225 4.31 -13.13 9.01
N VAL A 226 3.40 -12.78 8.08
CA VAL A 226 2.35 -11.79 8.34
C VAL A 226 1.31 -12.38 9.28
N ALA A 227 0.91 -13.62 9.08
CA ALA A 227 -0.01 -14.32 9.98
C ALA A 227 0.63 -14.62 11.35
N GLN A 228 1.94 -14.90 11.41
CA GLN A 228 2.67 -15.04 12.67
C GLN A 228 2.68 -13.73 13.45
N GLY A 229 3.02 -12.61 12.80
CA GLY A 229 2.96 -11.27 13.38
C GLY A 229 1.55 -10.93 13.86
N GLY A 230 0.54 -11.19 13.03
CA GLY A 230 -0.87 -10.99 13.35
C GLY A 230 -1.34 -11.79 14.57
N MET A 231 -0.89 -13.04 14.70
CA MET A 231 -1.16 -13.88 15.88
C MET A 231 -0.58 -13.28 17.16
N ILE A 232 0.65 -12.75 17.12
CA ILE A 232 1.27 -12.07 18.27
C ILE A 232 0.42 -10.86 18.69
N VAL A 233 -0.03 -10.06 17.72
CA VAL A 233 -0.89 -8.90 17.97
C VAL A 233 -2.25 -9.34 18.54
N ALA A 234 -2.92 -10.33 17.94
CA ALA A 234 -4.20 -10.83 18.45
C ALA A 234 -4.09 -11.35 19.89
N ARG A 235 -3.01 -12.08 20.23
CA ARG A 235 -2.77 -12.51 21.61
C ARG A 235 -2.46 -11.35 22.54
N ALA A 236 -1.81 -10.28 22.08
CA ALA A 236 -1.63 -9.07 22.88
C ALA A 236 -2.96 -8.38 23.26
N PHE A 237 -4.02 -8.57 22.45
CA PHE A 237 -5.38 -8.14 22.82
C PHE A 237 -5.99 -9.08 23.86
N LEU A 238 -5.95 -10.39 23.60
CA LEU A 238 -6.71 -11.41 24.34
C LEU A 238 -6.07 -11.78 25.69
N ASP A 239 -4.75 -11.94 25.76
CA ASP A 239 -4.03 -12.37 26.98
C ASP A 239 -4.36 -11.50 28.21
N PRO A 240 -4.33 -10.16 28.14
CA PRO A 240 -4.69 -9.31 29.28
C PRO A 240 -6.16 -9.42 29.69
N ILE A 241 -7.06 -9.67 28.73
CA ILE A 241 -8.49 -9.84 28.97
C ILE A 241 -8.76 -11.17 29.67
N GLU A 242 -8.16 -12.26 29.17
CA GLU A 242 -8.25 -13.59 29.77
C GLU A 242 -7.69 -13.63 31.20
N ARG A 243 -6.65 -12.83 31.48
CA ARG A 243 -6.09 -12.66 32.84
C ARG A 243 -6.90 -11.71 33.75
N GLY A 244 -7.93 -11.05 33.22
CA GLY A 244 -8.75 -10.09 33.95
C GLY A 244 -8.03 -8.77 34.30
N VAL A 245 -6.96 -8.44 33.57
CA VAL A 245 -6.13 -7.23 33.78
C VAL A 245 -6.65 -6.04 32.98
N ARG A 246 -7.24 -6.30 31.81
CA ARG A 246 -7.82 -5.28 30.92
C ARG A 246 -9.14 -5.77 30.31
N THR A 247 -9.86 -4.85 29.70
CA THR A 247 -11.08 -5.06 28.93
C THR A 247 -10.85 -4.70 27.47
N MET A 248 -11.76 -5.10 26.57
CA MET A 248 -11.69 -4.67 25.17
C MET A 248 -11.86 -3.15 25.04
N ASP A 249 -12.60 -2.52 25.95
CA ASP A 249 -12.75 -1.06 26.01
C ASP A 249 -11.43 -0.35 26.35
N ASP A 250 -10.52 -1.00 27.09
CA ASP A 250 -9.18 -0.46 27.34
C ASP A 250 -8.37 -0.40 26.05
N HIS A 251 -8.41 -1.46 25.24
CA HIS A 251 -7.77 -1.46 23.92
C HIS A 251 -8.40 -0.42 22.99
N ARG A 252 -9.73 -0.29 23.02
CA ARG A 252 -10.44 0.73 22.22
C ARG A 252 -10.07 2.15 22.62
N ARG A 253 -9.93 2.41 23.93
CA ARG A 253 -9.46 3.70 24.42
C ARG A 253 -7.99 3.96 24.06
N ALA A 254 -7.16 2.92 24.04
CA ALA A 254 -5.76 3.01 23.66
C ALA A 254 -5.53 3.13 22.14
N GLY A 255 -6.52 2.76 21.31
CA GLY A 255 -6.41 2.76 19.86
C GLY A 255 -5.55 1.61 19.31
N THR A 256 -5.46 0.49 20.02
CA THR A 256 -4.59 -0.64 19.65
C THR A 256 -5.00 -1.23 18.29
N GLY A 257 -6.29 -1.21 17.95
CA GLY A 257 -6.80 -1.72 16.67
C GLY A 257 -6.34 -0.89 15.48
N GLU A 258 -6.39 0.43 15.63
CA GLU A 258 -5.89 1.42 14.67
C GLU A 258 -4.39 1.23 14.42
N MET A 259 -3.61 1.00 15.48
CA MET A 259 -2.17 0.73 15.37
C MET A 259 -1.89 -0.59 14.64
N ALA A 260 -2.65 -1.64 14.91
CA ALA A 260 -2.50 -2.94 14.25
C ALA A 260 -2.76 -2.82 12.74
N TRP A 261 -3.85 -2.16 12.34
CA TRP A 261 -4.17 -1.92 10.93
C TRP A 261 -3.10 -1.07 10.24
N ARG A 262 -2.65 0.00 10.89
CA ARG A 262 -1.61 0.87 10.34
C ARG A 262 -0.30 0.10 10.14
N THR A 263 0.09 -0.75 11.09
CA THR A 263 1.32 -1.56 10.97
C THR A 263 1.27 -2.48 9.76
N LEU A 264 0.14 -3.17 9.53
CA LEU A 264 -0.06 -3.98 8.33
C LEU A 264 0.07 -3.14 7.07
N ARG A 265 -0.64 -2.00 7.02
CA ARG A 265 -0.65 -1.09 5.86
C ARG A 265 0.75 -0.59 5.55
N ASP A 266 1.47 -0.13 6.57
CA ASP A 266 2.81 0.44 6.43
C ASP A 266 3.81 -0.63 5.96
N GLN A 267 3.68 -1.88 6.42
CA GLN A 267 4.48 -3.00 5.92
C GLN A 267 4.14 -3.35 4.46
N MET A 268 2.86 -3.37 4.11
CA MET A 268 2.41 -3.74 2.76
C MET A 268 2.84 -2.71 1.70
N PHE A 269 2.85 -1.43 2.03
CA PHE A 269 3.19 -0.36 1.08
C PHE A 269 4.60 0.21 1.26
N GLY A 270 5.36 -0.26 2.27
CA GLY A 270 6.66 0.35 2.59
C GLY A 270 6.52 1.83 3.01
N THR A 271 5.43 2.18 3.70
CA THR A 271 5.12 3.56 4.10
C THR A 271 5.35 3.80 5.59
N GLY A 272 6.13 2.94 6.24
CA GLY A 272 6.45 3.05 7.65
C GLY A 272 7.33 4.25 7.99
N LEU A 273 7.56 4.43 9.30
CA LEU A 273 8.37 5.54 9.80
C LEU A 273 9.81 5.49 9.27
N VAL A 274 10.42 4.30 9.18
CA VAL A 274 11.82 4.18 8.75
C VAL A 274 11.95 4.56 7.27
N GLU A 275 11.03 4.09 6.45
CA GLU A 275 10.96 4.39 5.03
C GLU A 275 10.73 5.89 4.79
N ALA A 276 9.86 6.53 5.59
CA ALA A 276 9.64 7.97 5.53
C ALA A 276 10.92 8.78 5.85
N LEU A 277 11.69 8.35 6.86
CA LEU A 277 12.96 9.00 7.24
C LEU A 277 14.01 8.87 6.12
N VAL A 278 14.12 7.68 5.52
CA VAL A 278 15.02 7.44 4.37
C VAL A 278 14.62 8.29 3.16
N ALA A 279 13.33 8.35 2.85
CA ALA A 279 12.83 9.16 1.75
C ALA A 279 13.06 10.67 2.00
N LEU A 280 12.96 11.10 3.26
CA LEU A 280 13.20 12.48 3.65
C LEU A 280 14.66 12.89 3.46
N ASP A 281 15.62 12.02 3.79
CA ASP A 281 17.06 12.28 3.55
C ASP A 281 17.37 12.57 2.07
N ALA A 282 16.62 11.96 1.14
CA ALA A 282 16.82 12.15 -0.29
C ALA A 282 16.37 13.53 -0.79
N VAL A 283 15.45 14.19 -0.09
CA VAL A 283 14.82 15.45 -0.52
C VAL A 283 15.03 16.61 0.46
N MET A 284 15.78 16.38 1.55
CA MET A 284 15.96 17.35 2.61
C MET A 284 16.72 18.60 2.13
N PRO A 285 16.21 19.82 2.38
CA PRO A 285 16.96 21.05 2.10
C PRO A 285 18.24 21.14 2.94
N GLU A 286 19.32 21.65 2.35
CA GLU A 286 20.63 21.78 3.01
C GLU A 286 20.54 22.55 4.34
N ALA A 287 19.73 23.61 4.39
CA ALA A 287 19.53 24.39 5.62
C ALA A 287 18.87 23.57 6.74
N LEU A 288 17.88 22.74 6.41
CA LEU A 288 17.24 21.85 7.37
C LEU A 288 18.25 20.82 7.87
N ALA A 289 18.95 20.13 6.95
CA ALA A 289 19.98 19.15 7.28
C ALA A 289 21.08 19.73 8.19
N ALA A 290 21.53 20.95 7.92
CA ALA A 290 22.54 21.63 8.73
C ALA A 290 22.07 21.99 10.15
N SER A 291 20.76 22.10 10.38
CA SER A 291 20.18 22.36 11.70
C SER A 291 19.94 21.09 12.53
N LEU A 292 20.02 19.90 11.89
CA LEU A 292 19.84 18.62 12.56
C LEU A 292 21.11 18.21 13.28
N ARG A 293 20.95 17.60 14.46
CA ARG A 293 22.07 17.15 15.28
C ARG A 293 22.49 15.73 14.86
N PRO A 294 23.74 15.32 15.16
CA PRO A 294 24.17 13.95 14.94
C PRO A 294 23.21 12.93 15.60
N PRO A 295 22.99 11.76 15.00
CA PRO A 295 22.14 10.71 15.58
C PRO A 295 22.71 10.18 16.89
N LEU A 296 21.81 9.70 17.75
CA LEU A 296 22.18 8.81 18.85
C LEU A 296 22.47 7.41 18.34
N ASP A 297 23.30 6.67 19.08
CA ASP A 297 23.36 5.23 18.89
C ASP A 297 22.02 4.59 19.31
N ARG A 298 21.77 3.38 18.79
CA ARG A 298 20.48 2.70 18.93
C ARG A 298 20.13 2.33 20.37
N GLU A 299 21.12 2.08 21.24
CA GLU A 299 20.88 1.75 22.64
C GLU A 299 20.47 3.00 23.40
N THR A 300 21.25 4.08 23.28
CA THR A 300 20.94 5.37 23.90
C THR A 300 19.60 5.93 23.42
N ALA A 301 19.26 5.81 22.13
CA ALA A 301 17.97 6.25 21.61
C ALA A 301 16.78 5.48 22.21
N ARG A 302 16.93 4.17 22.43
CA ARG A 302 15.87 3.30 23.00
C ARG A 302 15.63 3.55 24.48
N ASP A 303 16.68 3.94 25.20
CA ASP A 303 16.61 4.24 26.63
C ASP A 303 16.12 5.68 26.89
N SER A 304 15.93 6.48 25.84
CA SER A 304 15.33 7.81 25.93
C SER A 304 13.80 7.77 26.02
N GLY A 305 13.18 8.86 26.51
CA GLY A 305 11.72 9.01 26.53
C GLY A 305 11.08 9.36 25.17
N GLY A 306 11.87 9.52 24.11
CA GLY A 306 11.41 9.93 22.79
C GLY A 306 11.17 8.79 21.81
N GLU A 307 10.74 9.12 20.59
CA GLU A 307 10.61 8.13 19.52
C GLU A 307 12.00 7.71 19.03
N TRP A 308 12.47 6.57 19.52
CA TRP A 308 13.85 6.11 19.34
C TRP A 308 14.30 6.02 17.88
N ARG A 309 13.40 5.74 16.92
CA ARG A 309 13.75 5.72 15.49
C ARG A 309 14.11 7.10 14.96
N VAL A 310 13.42 8.15 15.43
CA VAL A 310 13.72 9.53 15.08
C VAL A 310 15.03 9.97 15.73
N LEU A 311 15.25 9.65 17.01
CA LEU A 311 16.47 10.03 17.72
C LEU A 311 17.73 9.28 17.21
N ALA A 312 17.56 8.05 16.72
CA ALA A 312 18.60 7.30 16.03
C ALA A 312 18.86 7.81 14.60
N TRP A 313 17.96 8.63 14.05
CA TRP A 313 18.13 9.32 12.77
C TRP A 313 18.81 10.69 12.97
N HIS A 314 18.28 11.51 13.88
CA HIS A 314 18.90 12.76 14.34
C HIS A 314 18.48 13.05 15.79
N ASP A 315 19.45 13.37 16.66
CA ASP A 315 19.18 13.75 18.07
C ASP A 315 18.66 15.19 18.18
N GLY A 316 17.50 15.45 17.59
CA GLY A 316 16.89 16.76 17.61
C GLY A 316 17.47 17.75 16.61
N GLN A 317 17.07 18.99 16.81
CA GLN A 317 17.30 20.09 15.89
C GLN A 317 17.62 21.38 16.67
N GLU A 318 18.38 22.31 16.08
CA GLU A 318 18.69 23.60 16.70
C GLU A 318 17.42 24.40 17.08
N PRO A 319 17.34 24.96 18.30
CA PRO A 319 16.21 25.81 18.72
C PRO A 319 15.93 26.99 17.77
N GLY A 320 14.65 27.28 17.55
CA GLY A 320 14.19 28.37 16.68
C GLY A 320 14.24 28.06 15.18
N THR A 321 14.62 26.83 14.78
CA THR A 321 14.77 26.47 13.37
C THR A 321 13.60 25.65 12.79
N GLY A 322 12.50 25.49 13.52
CA GLY A 322 11.33 24.71 13.06
C GLY A 322 10.76 25.15 11.70
N ALA A 323 10.85 26.44 11.38
CA ALA A 323 10.45 26.99 10.08
C ALA A 323 11.15 26.37 8.86
N LEU A 324 12.30 25.70 9.06
CA LEU A 324 13.05 25.03 7.99
C LEU A 324 12.30 23.82 7.41
N TRP A 325 11.30 23.28 8.11
CA TRP A 325 10.42 22.21 7.62
C TRP A 325 9.41 22.68 6.57
N GLY A 326 9.27 23.99 6.35
CA GLY A 326 8.40 24.59 5.32
C GLY A 326 7.38 25.59 5.87
N ALA A 327 6.69 26.28 4.95
CA ALA A 327 5.84 27.43 5.26
C ALA A 327 4.65 27.05 6.18
N GLY A 328 4.78 27.39 7.47
CA GLY A 328 3.76 27.21 8.50
C GLY A 328 4.10 26.18 9.58
N ASP A 329 5.23 25.48 9.46
CA ASP A 329 5.72 24.57 10.50
C ASP A 329 6.62 25.33 11.46
N SER A 330 6.21 25.50 12.72
CA SER A 330 7.07 26.07 13.76
C SER A 330 7.77 25.00 14.58
N PHE A 331 7.45 23.73 14.33
CA PHE A 331 7.92 22.61 15.11
C PHE A 331 9.31 22.16 14.67
N ARG A 332 10.19 21.91 15.64
CA ARG A 332 11.51 21.31 15.44
C ARG A 332 11.62 20.02 16.24
N LEU A 333 12.54 19.14 15.84
CA LEU A 333 12.82 17.92 16.58
C LEU A 333 13.41 18.24 17.96
N MET A 334 12.89 17.56 18.98
CA MET A 334 13.46 17.59 20.32
C MET A 334 14.67 16.66 20.41
N THR A 335 15.66 17.05 21.18
CA THR A 335 16.78 16.18 21.59
C THR A 335 16.32 15.22 22.69
N ALA A 336 17.00 14.08 22.85
CA ALA A 336 16.74 13.18 23.98
C ALA A 336 16.93 13.87 25.34
N ALA A 337 17.87 14.82 25.43
CA ALA A 337 18.09 15.60 26.64
C ALA A 337 16.89 16.51 26.98
N GLU A 338 16.33 17.21 26.00
CA GLU A 338 15.15 18.06 26.19
C GLU A 338 13.92 17.24 26.61
N ILE A 339 13.77 16.04 26.05
CA ILE A 339 12.68 15.12 26.43
C ILE A 339 12.83 14.70 27.89
N GLY A 340 14.03 14.26 28.30
CA GLY A 340 14.31 13.88 29.68
C GLY A 340 14.13 15.03 30.68
N GLU A 341 14.58 16.24 30.33
CA GLU A 341 14.36 17.44 31.15
C GLU A 341 12.87 17.76 31.30
N MET A 342 12.07 17.57 30.25
CA MET A 342 10.63 17.78 30.30
C MET A 342 9.94 16.71 31.16
N ASP A 343 10.30 15.44 31.01
CA ASP A 343 9.78 14.33 31.83
C ASP A 343 10.03 14.59 33.32
N GLU A 344 11.27 14.95 33.68
CA GLU A 344 11.61 15.32 35.06
C GLU A 344 10.82 16.55 35.55
N ALA A 345 10.56 17.53 34.68
CA ALA A 345 9.80 18.71 35.03
C ALA A 345 8.31 18.39 35.30
N ILE A 346 7.71 17.52 34.49
CA ILE A 346 6.33 17.03 34.66
C ILE A 346 6.22 16.26 35.97
N GLU A 347 7.15 15.37 36.26
CA GLU A 347 7.17 14.59 37.51
C GLU A 347 7.30 15.50 38.75
N ARG A 348 8.14 16.53 38.66
CA ARG A 348 8.45 17.44 39.78
C ARG A 348 7.28 18.37 40.14
N ASP A 349 6.52 18.87 39.16
CA ASP A 349 5.40 19.79 39.39
C ASP A 349 4.20 19.49 38.47
N ARG A 350 3.52 18.38 38.75
CA ARG A 350 2.34 17.94 37.98
C ARG A 350 1.23 18.99 37.89
N GLY A 351 1.08 19.83 38.91
CA GLY A 351 0.06 20.88 38.93
C GLY A 351 0.32 21.96 37.87
N ALA A 352 1.58 22.26 37.58
CA ALA A 352 1.97 23.18 36.52
C ALA A 352 1.83 22.57 35.10
N TRP A 353 1.75 21.24 35.01
CA TRP A 353 1.74 20.43 33.81
C TRP A 353 0.45 19.63 33.64
N SER A 354 -0.69 20.21 34.03
CA SER A 354 -2.00 19.52 34.09
C SER A 354 -2.52 18.99 32.75
N GLN A 355 -1.91 19.38 31.63
CA GLN A 355 -2.21 18.84 30.30
C GLN A 355 -1.57 17.46 30.03
N TRP A 356 -0.69 16.99 30.92
CA TRP A 356 -0.02 15.70 30.81
C TRP A 356 -0.60 14.74 31.86
N ASP A 357 -1.37 13.76 31.39
CA ASP A 357 -2.00 12.73 32.22
C ASP A 357 -1.05 11.54 32.39
N GLU A 358 -0.88 11.06 33.62
CA GLU A 358 -0.01 9.90 33.92
C GLU A 358 -0.57 8.59 33.38
N GLU A 359 -1.89 8.51 33.21
CA GLU A 359 -2.53 7.32 32.67
C GLU A 359 -2.47 7.28 31.14
N GLU A 360 -2.00 8.35 30.51
CA GLU A 360 -1.86 8.44 29.06
C GLU A 360 -0.45 8.05 28.63
N TYR A 361 -0.38 7.04 27.76
CA TYR A 361 0.83 6.74 27.03
C TYR A 361 1.02 7.77 25.90
N TYR A 362 2.16 8.45 25.89
CA TYR A 362 2.56 9.33 24.81
C TYR A 362 4.07 9.30 24.59
N THR A 363 4.50 9.67 23.39
CA THR A 363 5.91 9.84 23.03
C THR A 363 6.14 11.26 22.52
N GLN A 364 7.13 11.96 23.09
CA GLN A 364 7.48 13.33 22.66
C GLN A 364 8.41 13.30 21.45
N ILE A 365 8.18 14.20 20.49
CA ILE A 365 8.90 14.19 19.20
C ILE A 365 9.32 15.59 18.76
N PHE A 366 8.38 16.55 18.74
CA PHE A 366 8.67 17.92 18.31
C PHE A 366 8.20 18.97 19.33
N THR A 367 8.84 20.15 19.29
CA THR A 367 8.42 21.35 20.02
C THR A 367 8.41 22.58 19.12
N ASP A 368 7.52 23.54 19.38
CA ASP A 368 7.52 24.84 18.69
C ASP A 368 8.36 25.92 19.40
N ASP A 369 9.10 25.54 20.46
CA ASP A 369 9.85 26.44 21.36
C ASP A 369 9.00 27.48 22.11
N ALA A 370 7.68 27.50 21.90
CA ALA A 370 6.71 28.41 22.53
C ALA A 370 5.81 27.71 23.55
N GLY A 371 5.99 26.40 23.76
CA GLY A 371 5.27 25.60 24.75
C GLY A 371 4.18 24.70 24.18
N ALA A 372 4.15 24.50 22.85
CA ALA A 372 3.41 23.42 22.23
C ALA A 372 4.34 22.28 21.79
N TYR A 373 3.79 21.07 21.76
CA TYR A 373 4.51 19.85 21.43
C TYR A 373 3.73 19.02 20.43
N LEU A 374 4.43 18.34 19.52
CA LEU A 374 3.87 17.23 18.77
C LEU A 374 4.26 15.93 19.47
N ILE A 375 3.25 15.17 19.83
CA ILE A 375 3.40 13.89 20.52
C ILE A 375 2.68 12.80 19.73
N GLU A 376 3.21 11.59 19.80
CA GLU A 376 2.45 10.41 19.43
C GLU A 376 1.59 10.00 20.62
N GLY A 377 0.26 10.10 20.47
CA GLY A 377 -0.70 9.76 21.51
C GLY A 377 -1.43 8.46 21.21
N ARG A 378 -2.65 8.35 21.76
CA ARG A 378 -3.51 7.17 21.62
C ARG A 378 -3.71 6.78 20.15
N GLY A 379 -3.64 5.48 19.88
CA GLY A 379 -3.73 4.90 18.53
C GLY A 379 -2.56 5.27 17.62
N GLY A 380 -1.45 5.78 18.14
CA GLY A 380 -0.30 6.23 17.35
C GLY A 380 -0.59 7.51 16.55
N ARG A 381 -1.58 8.30 16.96
CA ARG A 381 -1.95 9.55 16.28
C ARG A 381 -0.96 10.64 16.64
N LEU A 382 -0.61 11.49 15.68
CA LEU A 382 0.24 12.64 15.95
C LEU A 382 -0.63 13.82 16.39
N ILE A 383 -0.46 14.26 17.62
CA ILE A 383 -1.29 15.26 18.28
C ILE A 383 -0.44 16.47 18.64
N ARG A 384 -0.99 17.67 18.39
CA ARG A 384 -0.48 18.90 18.99
C ARG A 384 -1.10 19.09 20.37
N ARG A 385 -0.24 19.17 21.38
CA ARG A 385 -0.60 19.48 22.77
C ARG A 385 0.01 20.81 23.19
N ALA A 386 -0.79 21.68 23.80
CA ALA A 386 -0.34 22.96 24.32
C ALA A 386 -1.09 23.31 25.61
N ARG A 387 -0.47 24.09 26.48
CA ARG A 387 -1.06 24.46 27.77
C ARG A 387 -2.32 25.31 27.58
N GLY A 388 -3.44 24.87 28.17
CA GLY A 388 -4.70 25.61 28.13
C GLY A 388 -5.46 25.51 26.81
N GLU A 389 -4.98 24.69 25.87
CA GLU A 389 -5.66 24.40 24.61
C GLU A 389 -6.08 22.92 24.57
N ALA A 390 -7.15 22.63 23.83
CA ALA A 390 -7.53 21.26 23.57
C ALA A 390 -6.54 20.63 22.57
N ASP A 391 -6.22 19.36 22.81
CA ASP A 391 -5.43 18.57 21.87
C ASP A 391 -6.04 18.58 20.48
N ARG A 392 -5.18 18.68 19.47
CA ARG A 392 -5.58 18.67 18.06
C ARG A 392 -4.78 17.64 17.30
N GLU A 393 -5.47 16.74 16.62
CA GLU A 393 -4.82 15.83 15.67
C GLU A 393 -4.18 16.62 14.52
N VAL A 394 -2.90 16.37 14.28
CA VAL A 394 -2.10 17.00 13.21
C VAL A 394 -1.95 16.04 12.03
N ALA A 395 -1.79 14.75 12.31
CA ALA A 395 -1.72 13.70 11.30
C ALA A 395 -2.18 12.35 11.88
N PRO A 396 -2.62 11.40 11.04
CA PRO A 396 -3.00 10.07 11.49
C PRO A 396 -1.86 9.29 12.16
N SER A 397 -0.61 9.64 11.85
CA SER A 397 0.61 9.11 12.46
C SER A 397 1.81 10.01 12.22
N LEU A 398 2.91 9.74 12.92
CA LEU A 398 4.21 10.37 12.64
C LEU A 398 4.72 10.03 11.23
N ALA A 399 4.58 8.78 10.79
CA ALA A 399 5.00 8.37 9.45
C ALA A 399 4.23 9.15 8.36
N ASP A 400 2.90 9.26 8.49
CA ASP A 400 2.07 10.04 7.57
C ASP A 400 2.52 11.51 7.51
N ARG A 401 2.84 12.10 8.67
CA ARG A 401 3.32 13.47 8.77
C ARG A 401 4.65 13.70 8.02
N LEU A 402 5.55 12.73 8.09
CA LEU A 402 6.86 12.79 7.44
C LEU A 402 6.75 12.54 5.94
N TRP A 403 5.90 11.60 5.49
CA TRP A 403 5.58 11.44 4.08
C TRP A 403 4.97 12.71 3.47
N ASP A 404 4.06 13.38 4.19
CA ASP A 404 3.54 14.69 3.75
C ASP A 404 4.67 15.73 3.58
N ARG A 405 5.77 15.62 4.34
CA ARG A 405 6.96 16.48 4.18
C ARG A 405 7.82 16.06 3.00
N VAL A 406 8.03 14.76 2.79
CA VAL A 406 8.71 14.24 1.59
C VAL A 406 8.06 14.80 0.33
N VAL A 407 6.73 14.70 0.23
CA VAL A 407 5.96 15.22 -0.92
C VAL A 407 6.08 16.75 -1.03
N ALA A 408 5.93 17.48 0.07
CA ALA A 408 6.06 18.94 0.07
C ALA A 408 7.47 19.43 -0.35
N LEU A 409 8.49 18.58 -0.18
CA LEU A 409 9.87 18.83 -0.60
C LEU A 409 10.18 18.28 -2.00
N GLY A 410 9.20 17.72 -2.69
CA GLY A 410 9.31 17.24 -4.08
C GLY A 410 9.69 15.77 -4.23
N GLY A 411 9.58 14.97 -3.17
CA GLY A 411 9.70 13.52 -3.23
C GLY A 411 8.42 12.83 -3.69
N GLU A 412 8.54 11.55 -4.03
CA GLU A 412 7.42 10.69 -4.42
C GLU A 412 6.60 10.24 -3.20
N ASP A 413 5.29 10.04 -3.39
CA ASP A 413 4.39 9.51 -2.36
C ASP A 413 4.03 8.04 -2.68
N PRO A 414 4.59 7.06 -1.97
CA PRO A 414 4.25 5.66 -2.18
C PRO A 414 2.90 5.27 -1.54
N ARG A 415 2.21 6.18 -0.84
CA ARG A 415 0.94 5.87 -0.19
C ARG A 415 -0.17 5.77 -1.23
N PRO A 416 -0.91 4.65 -1.30
CA PRO A 416 -1.93 4.47 -2.32
C PRO A 416 -3.12 5.41 -2.13
N GLY A 417 -3.74 5.81 -3.25
CA GLY A 417 -4.97 6.60 -3.25
C GLY A 417 -4.83 8.02 -2.69
N ARG A 418 -3.61 8.53 -2.53
CA ARG A 418 -3.31 9.95 -2.25
C ARG A 418 -3.12 10.68 -3.59
N PRO A 419 -3.65 11.92 -3.72
CA PRO A 419 -3.54 12.72 -4.94
C PRO A 419 -2.15 13.32 -5.16
#